data_AF-A0A6L2PRN6-F1
#
_entry.id   AF-A0A6L2PRN6-F1
#
_cell.length_a   1.000
_cell.length_b   1.000
_cell.length_c   1.000
_cell.angle_alpha   90.00
_cell.angle_beta   90.00
_cell.angle_gamma   90.00
#
_symmetry.space_group_name_H-M   'P 1'
#
loop_
_entity.id
_entity.type
_entity.pdbx_description
1 polymer ?
#
loop_
_entity_poly.entity_id
_entity_poly.type
_entity_poly.pdbx_seq_one_letter_code
_entity_poly.pdbx_strand_id
1 'polypeptide(L)'
;MKPQNTEFQIVEWVRAYCLVTGQHGYKFFAVPGKTMLERVLWAVVLVLCLLAAIAMVWFEWSRNDVSPTLIALDTSHYPIWKIDFPAVTLCGVNRIQKSRALTVSKEWRLPPGMTRDQILHDLIFLSQLIDMDGSNVTELGRMQSVLDMNNITAMAALQSVMLPCEELLTKCMLKGKILKCGKYFKVLKTPSGFCCSFNYQANKKDSSPLLQTPSGRVNPNRSYRMSACAFQMGLTVLINNHIEEYLDASMASYGVKVRLLRLRFK
;
A
#
# COMPACT_ATOMS: atom_id res chain seq x y z
N MET A 1 -39.91 -70.65 -8.18
CA MET A 1 -38.96 -69.51 -8.22
C MET A 1 -37.56 -70.06 -8.44
N LYS A 2 -37.03 -69.97 -9.67
CA LYS A 2 -35.60 -70.21 -9.93
C LYS A 2 -34.92 -68.84 -9.93
N PRO A 3 -33.78 -68.66 -9.24
CA PRO A 3 -33.08 -67.38 -9.26
C PRO A 3 -32.61 -67.16 -10.70
N GLN A 4 -33.14 -66.12 -11.37
CA GLN A 4 -32.57 -65.69 -12.63
C GLN A 4 -31.18 -65.13 -12.33
N ASN A 5 -30.17 -65.79 -12.89
CA ASN A 5 -28.75 -65.48 -12.72
C ASN A 5 -28.46 -64.01 -13.06
N THR A 6 -28.41 -63.18 -12.02
CA THR A 6 -28.04 -61.76 -12.09
C THR A 6 -26.68 -61.56 -12.77
N GLU A 7 -25.73 -62.48 -12.60
CA GLU A 7 -24.42 -62.43 -13.26
C GLU A 7 -24.48 -62.48 -14.79
N PHE A 8 -25.36 -63.31 -15.35
CA PHE A 8 -25.47 -63.46 -16.80
C PHE A 8 -26.02 -62.17 -17.44
N GLN A 9 -26.97 -61.54 -16.77
CA GLN A 9 -27.50 -60.24 -17.20
C GLN A 9 -26.43 -59.15 -17.12
N ILE A 10 -25.64 -59.09 -16.04
CA ILE A 10 -24.59 -58.07 -15.86
C ILE A 10 -23.55 -58.14 -16.99
N VAL A 11 -23.12 -59.34 -17.38
CA VAL A 11 -22.14 -59.52 -18.46
C VAL A 11 -22.68 -59.02 -19.80
N GLU A 12 -23.96 -59.26 -20.08
CA GLU A 12 -24.63 -58.77 -21.28
C GLU A 12 -24.71 -57.23 -21.30
N TRP A 13 -25.07 -56.62 -20.16
CA TRP A 13 -25.09 -55.16 -20.01
C TRP A 13 -23.71 -54.52 -20.18
N VAL A 14 -22.67 -55.10 -19.56
CA VAL A 14 -21.29 -54.61 -19.69
C VAL A 14 -20.81 -54.73 -21.14
N ARG A 15 -21.15 -55.83 -21.82
CA ARG A 15 -20.80 -56.02 -23.23
C ARG A 15 -21.51 -55.01 -24.12
N ALA A 16 -22.80 -54.79 -23.92
CA ALA A 16 -23.58 -53.78 -24.65
C ALA A 16 -23.00 -52.38 -24.42
N TYR A 17 -22.68 -52.03 -23.16
CA TYR A 17 -22.05 -50.76 -22.81
C TYR A 17 -20.71 -50.56 -23.53
N CYS A 18 -19.81 -51.56 -23.50
CA CYS A 18 -18.51 -51.49 -24.16
C CYS A 18 -18.60 -51.32 -25.69
N LEU A 19 -19.67 -51.81 -26.33
CA LEU A 19 -19.88 -51.67 -27.78
C LEU A 19 -20.41 -50.29 -28.18
N VAL A 20 -21.14 -49.63 -27.29
CA VAL A 20 -21.87 -48.36 -27.58
C VAL A 20 -21.16 -47.14 -27.00
N THR A 21 -20.33 -47.31 -25.97
CA THR A 21 -19.65 -46.20 -25.29
C THR A 21 -18.72 -45.41 -26.23
N GLY A 22 -18.65 -44.10 -26.01
CA GLY A 22 -17.68 -43.21 -26.65
C GLY A 22 -16.25 -43.36 -26.10
N GLN A 23 -16.06 -44.18 -25.06
CA GLN A 23 -14.74 -44.42 -24.49
C GLN A 23 -13.89 -45.27 -25.44
N HIS A 24 -12.83 -44.66 -25.95
CA HIS A 24 -11.88 -45.31 -26.85
C HIS A 24 -11.27 -46.55 -26.16
N GLY A 25 -11.13 -47.64 -26.90
CA GLY A 25 -10.50 -48.87 -26.43
C GLY A 25 -11.45 -49.91 -25.80
N TYR A 26 -12.55 -49.49 -25.17
CA TYR A 26 -13.51 -50.41 -24.51
C TYR A 26 -14.23 -51.33 -25.51
N LYS A 27 -14.46 -50.86 -26.75
CA LYS A 27 -15.04 -51.67 -27.83
C LYS A 27 -14.24 -52.93 -28.14
N PHE A 28 -12.91 -52.89 -28.02
CA PHE A 28 -12.05 -54.04 -28.34
C PHE A 28 -12.19 -55.20 -27.35
N PHE A 29 -12.82 -55.00 -26.19
CA PHE A 29 -13.17 -56.07 -25.26
C PHE A 29 -14.41 -56.85 -25.68
N ALA A 30 -15.39 -56.17 -26.28
CA ALA A 30 -16.73 -56.69 -26.46
C ALA A 30 -17.02 -57.21 -27.88
N VAL A 31 -16.14 -56.91 -28.85
CA VAL A 31 -16.26 -57.36 -30.24
C VAL A 31 -16.17 -58.91 -30.31
N PRO A 32 -17.16 -59.58 -30.93
CA PRO A 32 -17.11 -61.01 -31.17
C PRO A 32 -15.99 -61.38 -32.17
N GLY A 33 -15.37 -62.56 -32.00
CA GLY A 33 -14.35 -63.07 -32.94
C GLY A 33 -12.90 -62.62 -32.67
N LYS A 34 -12.64 -61.91 -31.57
CA LYS A 34 -11.30 -61.46 -31.15
C LYS A 34 -10.59 -62.49 -30.26
N THR A 35 -9.29 -62.68 -30.47
CA THR A 35 -8.47 -63.60 -29.66
C THR A 35 -8.28 -63.06 -28.24
N MET A 36 -8.07 -63.97 -27.27
CA MET A 36 -7.89 -63.56 -25.86
C MET A 36 -6.64 -62.70 -25.67
N LEU A 37 -5.57 -62.94 -26.44
CA LEU A 37 -4.34 -62.15 -26.38
C LEU A 37 -4.55 -60.70 -26.80
N GLU A 38 -5.32 -60.46 -27.88
CA GLU A 38 -5.66 -59.10 -28.30
C GLU A 38 -6.47 -58.36 -27.22
N ARG A 39 -7.41 -59.05 -26.55
CA ARG A 39 -8.21 -58.47 -25.47
C ARG A 39 -7.34 -58.07 -24.26
N VAL A 40 -6.38 -58.91 -23.89
CA VAL A 40 -5.44 -58.62 -22.79
C VAL A 40 -4.54 -57.45 -23.14
N LEU A 41 -4.02 -57.38 -24.37
CA LEU A 41 -3.20 -56.24 -24.82
C LEU A 41 -3.98 -54.93 -24.75
N TRP A 42 -5.21 -54.90 -25.26
CA TRP A 42 -6.07 -53.72 -25.17
C TRP A 42 -6.39 -53.34 -23.72
N ALA A 43 -6.50 -54.31 -22.82
CA ALA A 43 -6.69 -54.05 -21.40
C ALA A 43 -5.48 -53.40 -20.75
N VAL A 44 -4.27 -53.89 -21.04
CA VAL A 44 -3.03 -53.28 -20.55
C VAL A 44 -2.90 -51.85 -21.06
N VAL A 45 -3.16 -51.61 -22.36
CA VAL A 45 -3.12 -50.27 -22.94
C VAL A 45 -4.11 -49.32 -22.26
N LEU A 46 -5.36 -49.76 -22.03
CA LEU A 46 -6.36 -48.94 -21.34
C LEU A 46 -5.96 -48.59 -19.91
N VAL A 47 -5.43 -49.56 -19.16
CA VAL A 47 -4.98 -49.33 -17.78
C VAL A 47 -3.82 -48.32 -17.75
N LEU A 48 -2.85 -48.45 -18.66
CA LEU A 48 -1.75 -47.49 -18.77
C LEU A 48 -2.24 -46.09 -19.12
N CYS A 49 -3.18 -45.96 -20.06
CA CYS A 49 -3.79 -44.67 -20.39
C CYS A 49 -4.54 -44.05 -19.20
N LEU A 50 -5.26 -44.86 -18.41
CA LEU A 50 -5.97 -44.39 -17.22
C LEU A 50 -4.99 -43.90 -16.14
N LEU A 51 -3.93 -44.64 -15.88
CA LEU A 51 -2.89 -44.24 -14.92
C LEU A 51 -2.20 -42.94 -15.34
N ALA A 52 -1.87 -42.80 -16.63
CA ALA A 52 -1.30 -41.57 -17.17
C ALA A 52 -2.27 -40.37 -17.02
N ALA A 53 -3.56 -40.57 -17.29
CA ALA A 53 -4.57 -39.53 -17.09
C ALA A 53 -4.68 -39.08 -15.63
N ILE A 54 -4.71 -40.03 -14.68
CA ILE A 54 -4.73 -39.74 -13.24
C ILE A 54 -3.47 -38.96 -12.83
N ALA A 55 -2.30 -39.38 -13.30
CA ALA A 55 -1.04 -38.70 -13.00
C ALA A 55 -1.00 -37.26 -13.54
N MET A 56 -1.48 -37.04 -14.77
CA MET A 56 -1.58 -35.70 -15.37
C MET A 56 -2.52 -34.79 -14.59
N VAL A 57 -3.71 -35.30 -14.23
CA VAL A 57 -4.68 -34.53 -13.41
C VAL A 57 -4.08 -34.20 -12.04
N TRP A 58 -3.39 -35.14 -11.40
CA TRP A 58 -2.75 -34.91 -10.11
C TRP A 58 -1.63 -33.84 -10.19
N PHE A 59 -0.79 -33.90 -11.23
CA PHE A 59 0.26 -32.91 -11.46
C PHE A 59 -0.31 -31.51 -11.69
N GLU A 60 -1.34 -31.39 -12.54
CA GLU A 60 -2.01 -30.12 -12.83
C GLU A 60 -2.74 -29.57 -11.60
N TRP A 61 -3.42 -30.43 -10.84
CA TRP A 61 -4.05 -30.06 -9.57
C TRP A 61 -3.02 -29.52 -8.58
N SER A 62 -1.91 -30.23 -8.39
CA SER A 62 -0.84 -29.80 -7.48
C SER A 62 -0.20 -28.48 -7.91
N ARG A 63 0.02 -28.29 -9.22
CA ARG A 63 0.53 -27.01 -9.76
C ARG A 63 -0.43 -25.86 -9.50
N ASN A 64 -1.74 -26.09 -9.68
CA ASN A 64 -2.77 -25.09 -9.45
C ASN A 64 -2.93 -24.76 -7.96
N ASP A 65 -2.80 -25.74 -7.07
CA ASP A 65 -2.87 -25.53 -5.62
C ASP A 65 -1.73 -24.64 -5.12
N VAL A 66 -0.52 -24.81 -5.68
CA VAL A 66 0.65 -24.00 -5.34
C VAL A 66 0.60 -22.61 -6.00
N SER A 67 0.05 -22.49 -7.21
CA SER A 67 0.05 -21.24 -7.98
C SER A 67 -1.22 -21.07 -8.82
N PRO A 68 -2.35 -20.71 -8.20
CA PRO A 68 -3.64 -20.60 -8.88
C PRO A 68 -3.79 -19.34 -9.74
N THR A 69 -2.82 -18.42 -9.70
CA THR A 69 -2.92 -17.13 -10.39
C THR A 69 -1.72 -16.87 -11.27
N LEU A 70 -1.99 -16.49 -12.53
CA LEU A 70 -0.99 -15.99 -13.46
C LEU A 70 -0.99 -14.45 -13.40
N ILE A 71 0.17 -13.87 -13.09
CA ILE A 71 0.37 -12.42 -13.16
C ILE A 71 0.88 -12.08 -14.56
N ALA A 72 0.05 -11.44 -15.37
CA ALA A 72 0.42 -10.92 -16.67
C ALA A 72 0.49 -9.39 -16.65
N LEU A 73 1.46 -8.82 -17.37
CA LEU A 73 1.53 -7.38 -17.60
C LEU A 73 0.57 -7.02 -18.73
N ASP A 74 -0.40 -6.14 -18.44
CA ASP A 74 -1.35 -5.66 -19.45
C ASP A 74 -0.63 -4.87 -20.56
N THR A 75 0.23 -3.91 -20.19
CA THR A 75 1.09 -3.19 -21.14
C THR A 75 2.41 -2.75 -20.51
N SER A 76 3.51 -2.87 -21.24
CA SER A 76 4.81 -2.26 -20.87
C SER A 76 4.93 -0.79 -21.30
N HIS A 77 4.07 -0.35 -22.23
CA HIS A 77 4.13 0.98 -22.87
C HIS A 77 2.89 1.83 -22.56
N TYR A 78 2.50 1.90 -21.28
CA TYR A 78 1.42 2.80 -20.89
C TYR A 78 1.88 4.27 -20.95
N PRO A 79 1.16 5.18 -21.65
CA PRO A 79 1.62 6.54 -21.86
C PRO A 79 1.62 7.38 -20.57
N ILE A 80 2.73 8.08 -20.33
CA ILE A 80 2.99 8.85 -19.09
C ILE A 80 1.94 9.93 -18.83
N TRP A 81 1.43 10.59 -19.88
CA TRP A 81 0.39 11.62 -19.75
C TRP A 81 -0.99 11.08 -19.36
N LYS A 82 -1.18 9.76 -19.34
CA LYS A 82 -2.38 9.12 -18.76
C LYS A 82 -2.16 8.66 -17.31
N ILE A 83 -0.94 8.77 -16.78
CA ILE A 83 -0.61 8.42 -15.39
C ILE A 83 -0.76 9.66 -14.52
N ASP A 84 -1.52 9.52 -13.44
CA ASP A 84 -1.62 10.56 -12.43
C ASP A 84 -0.33 10.65 -11.63
N PHE A 85 0.19 11.87 -11.52
CA PHE A 85 1.34 12.18 -10.69
C PHE A 85 1.02 11.80 -9.24
N PRO A 86 1.94 11.17 -8.51
CA PRO A 86 1.69 10.73 -7.15
C PRO A 86 1.44 11.92 -6.21
N ALA A 87 0.88 11.62 -5.04
CA ALA A 87 0.98 12.53 -3.91
C ALA A 87 2.40 12.43 -3.33
N VAL A 88 3.04 13.58 -3.09
CA VAL A 88 4.40 13.67 -2.57
C VAL A 88 4.32 14.30 -1.18
N THR A 89 4.62 13.53 -0.14
CA THR A 89 4.62 14.00 1.25
C THR A 89 6.05 14.06 1.78
N LEU A 90 6.43 15.22 2.28
CA LEU A 90 7.73 15.55 2.86
C LEU A 90 7.55 15.78 4.36
N CYS A 91 8.24 15.01 5.20
CA CYS A 91 8.21 15.15 6.66
C CYS A 91 9.63 15.41 7.18
N GLY A 92 9.82 16.48 7.95
CA GLY A 92 11.08 16.69 8.67
C GLY A 92 11.38 15.49 9.58
N VAL A 93 12.64 15.04 9.63
CA VAL A 93 13.04 13.98 10.58
C VAL A 93 12.98 14.50 12.01
N ASN A 94 13.32 15.79 12.21
CA ASN A 94 13.13 16.49 13.47
C ASN A 94 11.64 16.67 13.77
N ARG A 95 11.19 16.08 14.87
CA ARG A 95 9.83 16.22 15.41
C ARG A 95 9.68 17.49 16.24
N ILE A 96 10.76 18.00 16.84
CA ILE A 96 10.69 19.15 17.75
C ILE A 96 11.85 20.11 17.48
N GLN A 97 11.54 21.35 17.14
CA GLN A 97 12.54 22.41 17.04
C GLN A 97 12.91 22.96 18.40
N LYS A 98 14.20 23.06 18.66
CA LYS A 98 14.74 23.56 19.94
C LYS A 98 14.26 24.97 20.28
N SER A 99 14.37 25.92 19.35
CA SER A 99 13.92 27.30 19.53
C SER A 99 12.42 27.40 19.82
N ARG A 100 11.59 26.64 19.09
CA ARG A 100 10.14 26.62 19.31
C ARG A 100 9.76 25.97 20.64
N ALA A 101 10.43 24.88 21.01
CA ALA A 101 10.26 24.25 22.32
C ALA A 101 10.59 25.23 23.46
N LEU A 102 11.64 26.05 23.31
CA LEU A 102 12.00 27.10 24.26
C LEU A 102 10.98 28.24 24.35
N THR A 103 10.37 28.63 23.23
CA THR A 103 9.30 29.63 23.22
C THR A 103 8.06 29.09 23.92
N VAL A 104 7.63 27.90 23.53
CA VAL A 104 6.46 27.22 24.09
C VAL A 104 6.62 26.96 25.58
N SER A 105 7.80 26.52 26.02
CA SER A 105 8.08 26.26 27.44
C SER A 105 8.01 27.51 28.30
N LYS A 106 8.15 28.72 27.73
CA LYS A 106 7.99 30.01 28.44
C LYS A 106 6.54 30.49 28.45
N GLU A 107 5.82 30.29 27.35
CA GLU A 107 4.45 30.78 27.17
C GLU A 107 3.39 29.94 27.91
N TRP A 108 3.57 28.62 27.97
CA TRP A 108 2.59 27.73 28.59
C TRP A 108 2.51 27.90 30.11
N ARG A 109 1.29 27.75 30.63
CA ARG A 109 1.01 27.65 32.07
C ARG A 109 1.47 26.29 32.57
N LEU A 110 2.15 26.26 33.71
CA LEU A 110 2.70 25.04 34.30
C LEU A 110 1.99 24.69 35.60
N PRO A 111 1.79 23.39 35.90
CA PRO A 111 1.36 22.93 37.20
C PRO A 111 2.29 23.41 38.33
N PRO A 112 1.76 23.62 39.55
CA PRO A 112 2.58 24.01 40.71
C PRO A 112 3.66 22.96 40.98
N GLY A 113 4.90 23.40 41.20
CA GLY A 113 6.06 22.54 41.46
C GLY A 113 6.84 22.09 40.22
N MET A 114 6.40 22.46 39.00
CA MET A 114 7.12 22.18 37.76
C MET A 114 8.04 23.34 37.36
N THR A 115 9.29 23.02 36.98
CA THR A 115 10.26 24.02 36.48
C THR A 115 10.21 24.15 34.96
N ARG A 116 10.76 25.25 34.44
CA ARG A 116 10.84 25.51 32.98
C ARG A 116 11.76 24.52 32.26
N ASP A 117 12.80 24.04 32.92
CA ASP A 117 13.70 23.02 32.36
C ASP A 117 13.04 21.65 32.32
N GLN A 118 12.20 21.33 33.31
CA GLN A 118 11.43 20.08 33.34
C GLN A 118 10.44 20.01 32.18
N ILE A 119 9.69 21.08 31.88
CA ILE A 119 8.79 21.07 30.72
C ILE A 119 9.56 20.96 29.40
N LEU A 120 10.72 21.61 29.28
CA LEU A 120 11.55 21.51 28.07
C LEU A 120 12.00 20.08 27.82
N HIS A 121 12.42 19.38 28.88
CA HIS A 121 12.74 17.96 28.82
C HIS A 121 11.49 17.13 28.48
N ASP A 122 10.36 17.43 29.12
CA ASP A 122 9.14 16.65 28.92
C ASP A 122 8.54 16.81 27.51
N LEU A 123 8.82 17.93 26.81
CA LEU A 123 8.34 18.19 25.44
C LEU A 123 8.73 17.09 24.44
N ILE A 124 9.85 16.39 24.64
CA ILE A 124 10.25 15.27 23.78
C ILE A 124 9.23 14.13 23.79
N PHE A 125 8.48 13.97 24.88
CA PHE A 125 7.45 12.95 25.03
C PHE A 125 6.13 13.33 24.34
N LEU A 126 6.01 14.54 23.81
CA LEU A 126 4.83 14.98 23.07
C LEU A 126 4.59 14.13 21.82
N SER A 127 5.65 13.66 21.19
CA SER A 127 5.54 12.74 20.05
C SER A 127 5.12 11.33 20.47
N GLN A 128 5.46 10.91 21.69
CA GLN A 128 5.09 9.61 22.27
C GLN A 128 3.63 9.56 22.72
N LEU A 129 3.03 10.70 23.10
CA LEU A 129 1.57 10.80 23.34
C LEU A 129 0.73 10.45 22.09
N ILE A 130 1.33 10.49 20.90
CA ILE A 130 0.63 10.23 19.63
C ILE A 130 0.96 8.83 19.10
N ASP A 131 2.19 8.35 19.28
CA ASP A 131 2.68 7.04 18.79
C ASP A 131 2.55 5.92 19.84
N MET A 132 2.22 6.25 21.11
CA MET A 132 2.10 5.34 22.26
C MET A 132 3.24 4.32 22.35
N ASP A 133 4.48 4.79 22.25
CA ASP A 133 5.67 3.95 22.33
C ASP A 133 6.26 4.00 23.76
N GLY A 134 6.11 2.89 24.50
CA GLY A 134 6.97 2.47 25.61
C GLY A 134 7.39 3.48 26.68
N SER A 135 6.57 4.48 27.01
CA SER A 135 7.01 5.60 27.86
C SER A 135 6.69 5.44 29.35
N ASN A 136 7.50 6.08 30.18
CA ASN A 136 7.26 6.29 31.60
C ASN A 136 5.94 7.06 31.83
N VAL A 137 4.97 6.42 32.48
CA VAL A 137 3.60 6.93 32.72
C VAL A 137 3.59 8.30 33.42
N THR A 138 4.61 8.56 34.25
CA THR A 138 4.73 9.79 35.04
C THR A 138 4.98 11.04 34.19
N GLU A 139 5.87 10.96 33.20
CA GLU A 139 6.26 12.06 32.31
C GLU A 139 5.12 12.39 31.35
N LEU A 140 4.45 11.36 30.81
CA LEU A 140 3.24 11.53 30.02
C LEU A 140 2.12 12.20 30.82
N GLY A 141 1.89 11.77 32.05
CA GLY A 141 0.86 12.36 32.92
C GLY A 141 1.12 13.83 33.23
N ARG A 142 2.40 14.20 33.44
CA ARG A 142 2.81 15.61 33.61
C ARG A 142 2.59 16.42 32.34
N MET A 143 3.01 15.90 31.18
CA MET A 143 2.80 16.57 29.90
C MET A 143 1.30 16.77 29.63
N GLN A 144 0.48 15.72 29.85
CA GLN A 144 -0.97 15.80 29.69
C GLN A 144 -1.57 16.88 30.62
N SER A 145 -1.11 16.97 31.87
CA SER A 145 -1.57 18.00 32.82
C SER A 145 -1.26 19.42 32.33
N VAL A 146 -0.09 19.62 31.70
CA VAL A 146 0.30 20.91 31.09
C VAL A 146 -0.61 21.23 29.90
N LEU A 147 -0.87 20.24 29.04
CA LEU A 147 -1.78 20.39 27.90
C LEU A 147 -3.20 20.77 28.33
N ASP A 148 -3.73 20.08 29.35
CA ASP A 148 -5.06 20.33 29.89
C ASP A 148 -5.17 21.73 30.51
N MET A 149 -4.15 22.16 31.26
CA MET A 149 -4.10 23.51 31.87
C MET A 149 -4.08 24.64 30.83
N ASN A 150 -3.51 24.38 29.65
CA ASN A 150 -3.47 25.33 28.54
C ASN A 150 -4.63 25.16 27.56
N ASN A 151 -5.50 24.16 27.75
CA ASN A 151 -6.60 23.80 26.85
C ASN A 151 -6.11 23.53 25.41
N ILE A 152 -4.98 22.80 25.27
CA ILE A 152 -4.35 22.48 23.99
C ILE A 152 -4.30 20.96 23.82
N THR A 153 -4.59 20.46 22.62
CA THR A 153 -4.45 19.03 22.31
C THR A 153 -3.00 18.66 22.04
N ALA A 154 -2.59 17.40 22.31
CA ALA A 154 -1.23 16.93 22.01
C ALA A 154 -0.82 17.17 20.54
N MET A 155 -1.75 17.04 19.60
CA MET A 155 -1.51 17.36 18.19
C MET A 155 -1.28 18.85 17.95
N ALA A 156 -2.10 19.73 18.53
CA ALA A 156 -1.92 21.18 18.36
C ALA A 156 -0.60 21.66 19.00
N ALA A 157 -0.27 21.11 20.16
CA ALA A 157 1.02 21.29 20.81
C ALA A 157 2.19 20.79 19.93
N LEU A 158 2.06 19.61 19.31
CA LEU A 158 3.11 19.12 18.42
C LEU A 158 3.28 20.05 17.21
N GLN A 159 2.18 20.59 16.68
CA GLN A 159 2.22 21.54 15.57
C GLN A 159 2.96 22.84 15.93
N SER A 160 2.87 23.32 17.17
CA SER A 160 3.53 24.57 17.58
C SER A 160 5.04 24.42 17.71
N VAL A 161 5.53 23.21 18.03
CA VAL A 161 6.97 22.93 18.19
C VAL A 161 7.63 22.35 16.94
N MET A 162 6.87 21.96 15.92
CA MET A 162 7.39 21.45 14.64
C MET A 162 7.83 22.57 13.69
N LEU A 163 8.76 22.24 12.77
CA LEU A 163 9.16 23.10 11.65
C LEU A 163 8.01 23.22 10.63
N PRO A 164 7.49 24.41 10.34
CA PRO A 164 6.40 24.60 9.40
C PRO A 164 6.84 24.39 7.95
N CYS A 165 5.87 24.13 7.08
CA CYS A 165 6.13 23.84 5.67
C CYS A 165 6.73 25.01 4.91
N GLU A 166 6.39 26.23 5.30
CA GLU A 166 6.88 27.47 4.70
C GLU A 166 8.38 27.68 4.96
N GLU A 167 8.89 27.20 6.10
CA GLU A 167 10.31 27.26 6.46
C GLU A 167 11.07 26.03 5.93
N LEU A 168 10.44 24.84 5.98
CA LEU A 168 11.03 23.61 5.46
C LEU A 168 11.25 23.66 3.93
N LEU A 169 10.27 24.19 3.18
CA LEU A 169 10.26 24.19 1.71
C LEU A 169 10.60 25.57 1.16
N THR A 170 11.87 25.80 0.84
CA THR A 170 12.38 27.12 0.47
C THR A 170 12.11 27.49 -0.99
N LYS A 171 12.23 26.53 -1.91
CA LYS A 171 11.92 26.73 -3.34
C LYS A 171 11.23 25.51 -3.92
N CYS A 172 10.22 25.72 -4.74
CA CYS A 172 9.51 24.66 -5.42
C CYS A 172 9.41 24.96 -6.92
N MET A 173 9.52 23.93 -7.74
CA MET A 173 9.42 24.00 -9.18
C MET A 173 8.62 22.80 -9.69
N LEU A 174 7.69 23.03 -10.62
CA LEU A 174 6.89 21.99 -11.25
C LEU A 174 6.89 22.23 -12.76
N LYS A 175 7.27 21.23 -13.56
CA LYS A 175 7.36 21.35 -15.03
C LYS A 175 8.19 22.56 -15.48
N GLY A 176 9.35 22.76 -14.85
CA GLY A 176 10.25 23.88 -15.13
C GLY A 176 9.77 25.25 -14.65
N LYS A 177 8.58 25.35 -14.03
CA LYS A 177 8.04 26.62 -13.52
C LYS A 177 8.23 26.72 -12.01
N ILE A 178 8.92 27.77 -11.57
CA ILE A 178 9.05 28.11 -10.16
C ILE A 178 7.67 28.49 -9.61
N LEU A 179 7.33 27.97 -8.43
CA LEU A 179 6.04 28.18 -7.77
C LEU A 179 6.21 28.46 -6.28
N LYS A 180 5.19 29.09 -5.68
CA LYS A 180 5.14 29.33 -4.23
C LYS A 180 4.78 28.04 -3.50
N CYS A 181 5.71 27.48 -2.71
CA CYS A 181 5.53 26.19 -2.03
C CYS A 181 4.22 26.11 -1.23
N GLY A 182 3.93 27.07 -0.33
CA GLY A 182 2.72 27.05 0.52
C GLY A 182 1.38 27.13 -0.22
N LYS A 183 1.38 27.51 -1.51
CA LYS A 183 0.18 27.46 -2.35
C LYS A 183 -0.16 26.02 -2.76
N TYR A 184 0.86 25.19 -3.00
CA TYR A 184 0.72 23.85 -3.60
C TYR A 184 0.96 22.71 -2.60
N PHE A 185 1.80 22.94 -1.59
CA PHE A 185 1.97 22.05 -0.45
C PHE A 185 1.00 22.45 0.64
N LYS A 186 0.32 21.46 1.21
CA LYS A 186 -0.57 21.63 2.35
C LYS A 186 -0.11 20.77 3.51
N VAL A 187 -0.30 21.29 4.72
CA VAL A 187 -0.03 20.54 5.93
C VAL A 187 -0.93 19.29 5.94
N LEU A 188 -0.32 18.15 6.25
CA LEU A 188 -0.95 16.84 6.36
C LEU A 188 -0.67 16.30 7.75
N LYS A 189 -1.74 16.02 8.51
CA LYS A 189 -1.65 15.31 9.79
C LYS A 189 -1.33 13.83 9.54
N THR A 190 -0.31 13.33 10.22
CA THR A 190 0.14 11.93 10.16
C THR A 190 0.33 11.38 11.59
N PRO A 191 0.45 10.05 11.78
CA PRO A 191 0.76 9.47 13.09
C PRO A 191 2.09 9.98 13.67
N SER A 192 3.05 10.35 12.83
CA SER A 192 4.36 10.85 13.26
C SER A 192 4.43 12.38 13.39
N GLY A 193 3.28 13.08 13.33
CA GLY A 193 3.20 14.54 13.38
C GLY A 193 2.72 15.17 12.08
N PHE A 194 3.17 16.40 11.79
CA PHE A 194 2.74 17.17 10.62
C PHE A 194 3.76 17.14 9.48
N CYS A 195 3.27 16.94 8.27
CA CYS A 195 4.09 16.88 7.06
C CYS A 195 3.56 17.80 5.96
N CYS A 196 4.36 18.07 4.95
CA CYS A 196 4.00 18.89 3.82
C CYS A 196 3.66 18.00 2.63
N SER A 197 2.43 18.06 2.15
CA SER A 197 1.96 17.17 1.08
C SER A 197 1.52 17.93 -0.17
N PHE A 198 2.05 17.51 -1.31
CA PHE A 198 1.68 17.94 -2.65
C PHE A 198 0.76 16.91 -3.31
N ASN A 199 -0.30 17.39 -3.98
CA ASN A 199 -1.23 16.56 -4.75
C ASN A 199 -1.92 15.43 -3.96
N TYR A 200 -2.08 15.60 -2.64
CA TYR A 200 -2.88 14.70 -1.81
C TYR A 200 -4.36 15.05 -1.89
N GLN A 201 -5.19 14.09 -2.30
CA GLN A 201 -6.60 14.36 -2.61
C GLN A 201 -7.46 14.72 -1.41
N ALA A 202 -7.19 14.21 -0.21
CA ALA A 202 -7.98 14.59 0.96
C ALA A 202 -7.85 16.10 1.26
N ASN A 203 -6.70 16.70 0.91
CA ASN A 203 -6.46 18.13 1.06
C ASN A 203 -7.07 18.98 -0.08
N LYS A 204 -7.63 18.35 -1.13
CA LYS A 204 -8.24 19.08 -2.26
C LYS A 204 -9.63 19.64 -1.97
N LYS A 205 -10.30 19.16 -0.92
CA LYS A 205 -11.64 19.66 -0.54
C LYS A 205 -11.64 21.14 -0.15
N ASP A 206 -10.52 21.65 0.39
CA ASP A 206 -10.36 23.04 0.82
C ASP A 206 -9.56 23.91 -0.18
N SER A 207 -9.11 23.35 -1.31
CA SER A 207 -8.29 24.09 -2.26
C SER A 207 -9.14 24.72 -3.36
N SER A 208 -9.04 26.05 -3.50
CA SER A 208 -9.55 26.79 -4.65
C SER A 208 -9.04 26.16 -5.96
N PRO A 209 -9.82 26.15 -7.06
CA PRO A 209 -9.35 25.62 -8.34
C PRO A 209 -8.11 26.36 -8.84
N LEU A 210 -6.96 25.68 -8.85
CA LEU A 210 -5.70 26.28 -9.26
C LEU A 210 -5.42 26.08 -10.77
N LEU A 211 -5.52 27.21 -11.49
CA LEU A 211 -4.87 27.57 -12.77
C LEU A 211 -3.44 26.98 -12.89
N GLN A 212 -2.95 26.31 -13.95
CA GLN A 212 -3.22 26.26 -15.40
C GLN A 212 -2.79 24.89 -15.95
N THR A 213 -3.53 24.33 -16.89
CA THR A 213 -3.01 23.37 -17.89
C THR A 213 -2.87 24.10 -19.24
N PRO A 214 -1.97 23.67 -20.15
CA PRO A 214 -1.87 24.21 -21.52
C PRO A 214 -3.17 24.09 -22.36
N SER A 215 -4.22 23.46 -21.81
CA SER A 215 -5.50 23.19 -22.46
C SER A 215 -6.65 24.06 -21.89
N GLY A 216 -6.38 24.95 -20.93
CA GLY A 216 -7.37 25.92 -20.44
C GLY A 216 -8.55 25.34 -19.64
N ARG A 217 -8.65 24.01 -19.47
CA ARG A 217 -9.66 23.36 -18.63
C ARG A 217 -9.01 22.74 -17.40
N VAL A 218 -9.25 23.33 -16.24
CA VAL A 218 -8.83 22.80 -14.94
C VAL A 218 -10.06 22.25 -14.24
N ASN A 219 -10.11 20.93 -14.03
CA ASN A 219 -10.99 20.36 -13.02
C ASN A 219 -10.19 20.29 -11.71
N PRO A 220 -10.55 21.03 -10.66
CA PRO A 220 -9.84 21.01 -9.36
C PRO A 220 -9.74 19.61 -8.75
N ASN A 221 -10.67 18.71 -9.10
CA ASN A 221 -10.69 17.34 -8.59
C ASN A 221 -9.75 16.38 -9.34
N ARG A 222 -9.08 16.82 -10.43
CA ARG A 222 -8.14 15.96 -11.16
C ARG A 222 -6.73 16.05 -10.59
N SER A 223 -6.02 14.92 -10.64
CA SER A 223 -4.61 14.85 -10.29
C SER A 223 -3.74 15.53 -11.34
N TYR A 224 -2.59 16.04 -10.89
CA TYR A 224 -1.57 16.51 -11.81
C TYR A 224 -1.11 15.34 -12.69
N ARG A 225 -0.81 15.60 -13.96
CA ARG A 225 -0.23 14.62 -14.89
C ARG A 225 1.00 15.22 -15.54
N MET A 226 1.99 14.37 -15.84
CA MET A 226 3.22 14.82 -16.49
C MET A 226 3.17 14.52 -17.98
N SER A 227 3.70 15.44 -18.78
CA SER A 227 3.69 15.30 -20.23
C SER A 227 4.82 14.41 -20.73
N ALA A 228 5.92 14.31 -19.98
CA ALA A 228 7.10 13.51 -20.30
C ALA A 228 7.85 13.12 -19.02
N CYS A 229 8.76 12.15 -19.15
CA CYS A 229 9.72 11.79 -18.11
C CYS A 229 10.99 12.65 -18.25
N ALA A 230 11.22 13.54 -17.29
CA ALA A 230 12.50 14.24 -17.10
C ALA A 230 12.46 14.96 -15.75
N PHE A 231 13.62 15.22 -15.14
CA PHE A 231 13.68 15.98 -13.89
C PHE A 231 13.08 17.39 -14.03
N GLN A 232 13.29 18.05 -15.17
CA GLN A 232 12.70 19.35 -15.47
C GLN A 232 11.17 19.31 -15.60
N MET A 233 10.63 18.16 -16.03
CA MET A 233 9.19 17.97 -16.20
C MET A 233 8.50 17.51 -14.92
N GLY A 234 9.27 17.16 -13.89
CA GLY A 234 8.78 16.69 -12.60
C GLY A 234 8.58 17.80 -11.57
N LEU A 235 8.54 17.38 -10.31
CA LEU A 235 8.52 18.23 -9.13
C LEU A 235 9.94 18.32 -8.55
N THR A 236 10.45 19.54 -8.38
CA THR A 236 11.73 19.81 -7.72
C THR A 236 11.46 20.68 -6.51
N VAL A 237 12.04 20.30 -5.37
CA VAL A 237 11.84 21.01 -4.10
C VAL A 237 13.20 21.18 -3.44
N LEU A 238 13.51 22.42 -3.06
CA LEU A 238 14.65 22.76 -2.23
C LEU A 238 14.19 22.80 -0.78
N ILE A 239 14.93 22.12 0.08
CA ILE A 239 14.57 21.88 1.48
C ILE A 239 15.60 22.56 2.38
N ASN A 240 15.14 23.19 3.45
CA ASN A 240 15.99 23.65 4.55
C ASN A 240 15.57 22.95 5.84
N ASN A 241 16.46 22.14 6.39
CA ASN A 241 16.13 21.23 7.49
C ASN A 241 16.60 21.74 8.87
N HIS A 242 17.30 22.89 8.94
CA HIS A 242 17.76 23.50 10.21
C HIS A 242 18.39 22.50 11.20
N ILE A 243 19.55 21.94 10.85
CA ILE A 243 20.20 20.84 11.60
C ILE A 243 20.49 21.22 13.07
N GLU A 244 20.84 22.47 13.33
CA GLU A 244 21.13 22.98 14.68
C GLU A 244 19.91 23.03 15.63
N GLU A 245 18.71 22.96 15.06
CA GLU A 245 17.44 23.05 15.79
C GLU A 245 16.88 21.66 16.19
N TYR A 246 17.64 20.58 15.98
CA TYR A 246 17.21 19.22 16.31
C TYR A 246 17.15 18.98 17.82
N LEU A 247 15.95 18.67 18.33
CA LEU A 247 15.73 18.30 19.74
C LEU A 247 15.21 16.87 19.89
N ASP A 248 14.28 16.45 19.03
CA ASP A 248 13.75 15.07 18.99
C ASP A 248 13.72 14.57 17.55
N ALA A 249 14.49 13.53 17.23
CA ALA A 249 14.60 12.98 15.90
C ALA A 249 13.86 11.64 15.78
N SER A 250 13.00 11.52 14.77
CA SER A 250 12.22 10.30 14.51
C SER A 250 13.03 9.12 13.93
N MET A 251 14.35 9.27 13.79
CA MET A 251 15.33 8.25 13.41
C MET A 251 16.74 8.79 13.71
N ALA A 252 17.73 7.90 13.80
CA ALA A 252 19.15 8.27 13.98
C ALA A 252 19.77 8.84 12.69
N SER A 253 19.19 9.92 12.16
CA SER A 253 19.66 10.61 10.95
C SER A 253 19.12 12.03 10.88
N TYR A 254 19.72 12.86 10.03
CA TYR A 254 19.25 14.21 9.72
C TYR A 254 18.70 14.24 8.29
N GLY A 255 17.49 14.74 8.11
CA GLY A 255 16.95 14.90 6.76
C GLY A 255 15.45 15.08 6.73
N VAL A 256 14.87 14.72 5.58
CA VAL A 256 13.42 14.71 5.35
C VAL A 256 13.03 13.33 4.85
N LYS A 257 11.99 12.75 5.44
CA LYS A 257 11.36 11.52 4.93
C LYS A 257 10.43 11.89 3.77
N VAL A 258 10.67 11.29 2.61
CA VAL A 258 9.83 11.46 1.42
C VAL A 258 8.94 10.22 1.27
N ARG A 259 7.62 10.43 1.18
CA ARG A 259 6.66 9.36 0.87
C ARG A 259 5.94 9.68 -0.44
N LEU A 260 5.99 8.74 -1.37
CA LEU A 260 5.25 8.80 -2.63
C LEU A 260 4.04 7.89 -2.52
N LEU A 261 2.84 8.46 -2.58
CA LEU A 261 1.60 7.68 -2.56
C LEU A 261 0.99 7.68 -3.95
N ARG A 262 0.82 6.48 -4.51
CA ARG A 262 0.03 6.29 -5.73
C ARG A 262 -1.43 6.56 -5.40
N LEU A 263 -2.04 7.47 -6.14
CA LEU A 263 -3.47 7.70 -6.07
C LEU A 263 -4.16 6.50 -6.72
N ARG A 264 -4.67 5.56 -5.92
CA ARG A 264 -5.60 4.54 -6.42
C ARG A 264 -6.94 5.23 -6.65
N PHE A 265 -7.33 5.33 -7.91
CA PHE A 265 -8.70 5.65 -8.28
C PHE A 265 -9.48 4.34 -8.32
N LYS A 266 -10.65 4.34 -7.68
CA LYS A 266 -11.71 3.37 -7.98
C LYS A 266 -12.29 3.69 -9.36
#